data_AF-A0A942HHH4-F1
#
_entry.id   AF-A0A942HHH4-F1
#
_cell.length_a   1.000
_cell.length_b   1.000
_cell.length_c   1.000
_cell.angle_alpha   90.00
_cell.angle_beta   90.00
_cell.angle_gamma   90.00
#
_symmetry.space_group_name_H-M   'P 1'
#
loop_
_entity.id
_entity.type
_entity.pdbx_description
1 polymer ?
#
loop_
_entity_poly.entity_id
_entity_poly.type
_entity_poly.pdbx_seq_one_letter_code
_entity_poly.pdbx_strand_id
1 'polypeptide(L)'
;MSTVFQKHQDALEQHETMMGPARGRLAVALDLLTDSLALVGQHGVYCRSERYIGKPKMDIALILEQLADAKELVQSAMETIKAGANR
;
A
#
# COMPACT_ATOMS: atom_id res chain seq x y z
N MET A 1 9.61 9.01 -19.52
CA MET A 1 9.28 8.40 -18.21
C MET A 1 8.34 7.25 -18.46
N SER A 2 8.57 6.07 -17.87
CA SER A 2 7.63 4.94 -18.00
C SER A 2 6.38 5.19 -17.15
N THR A 3 5.22 4.80 -17.66
CA THR A 3 3.94 4.92 -16.94
C THR A 3 3.87 3.89 -15.80
N VAL A 4 2.97 4.10 -14.83
CA VAL A 4 2.73 3.10 -13.76
C VAL A 4 2.32 1.73 -14.33
N PHE A 5 1.55 1.73 -15.42
CA PHE A 5 1.12 0.52 -16.12
C PHE A 5 2.30 -0.24 -16.75
N GLN A 6 3.31 0.47 -17.25
CA GLN A 6 4.52 -0.16 -17.79
C GLN A 6 5.44 -0.69 -16.67
N LYS A 7 5.53 0.02 -15.54
CA LYS A 7 6.40 -0.37 -14.42
C LYS A 7 5.93 -1.64 -13.72
N HIS A 8 4.61 -1.85 -13.65
CA HIS A 8 4.01 -2.97 -12.94
C HIS A 8 3.21 -3.88 -13.87
N GLN A 9 3.61 -3.95 -15.15
CA GLN A 9 2.87 -4.66 -16.20
C GLN A 9 2.59 -6.12 -15.83
N ASP A 10 3.61 -6.87 -15.41
CA ASP A 10 3.49 -8.29 -15.10
C ASP A 10 2.54 -8.54 -13.92
N ALA A 11 2.65 -7.74 -12.86
CA ALA A 11 1.78 -7.82 -11.70
C ALA A 11 0.34 -7.44 -12.07
N LEU A 12 0.16 -6.37 -12.85
CA LEU A 12 -1.15 -5.96 -13.34
C LEU A 12 -1.80 -7.06 -14.19
N GLU A 13 -1.07 -7.64 -15.14
CA GLU A 13 -1.57 -8.73 -15.97
C GLU A 13 -2.02 -9.93 -15.11
N GLN A 14 -1.18 -10.35 -14.16
CA GLN A 14 -1.50 -11.45 -13.26
C GLN A 14 -2.75 -11.17 -12.42
N HIS A 15 -2.78 -10.03 -11.73
CA HIS A 15 -3.86 -9.70 -10.79
C HIS A 15 -5.16 -9.33 -11.51
N GLU A 16 -5.11 -8.63 -12.65
CA GLU A 16 -6.31 -8.33 -13.45
C GLU A 16 -6.90 -9.61 -14.05
N THR A 17 -6.08 -10.59 -14.44
CA THR A 17 -6.55 -11.90 -14.91
C THR A 17 -7.27 -12.68 -13.81
N MET A 18 -6.71 -12.71 -12.60
CA MET A 18 -7.29 -13.47 -11.49
C MET A 18 -8.52 -12.83 -10.85
N MET A 19 -8.58 -11.49 -10.82
CA MET A 19 -9.55 -10.75 -10.01
C MET A 19 -10.44 -9.78 -10.80
N GLY A 20 -10.21 -9.65 -12.10
CA GLY A 20 -10.80 -8.62 -12.95
C GLY A 20 -10.06 -7.28 -12.83
N PRO A 21 -10.30 -6.34 -13.76
CA PRO A 21 -9.50 -5.13 -13.92
C PRO A 21 -9.49 -4.22 -12.69
N ALA A 22 -10.65 -4.00 -12.06
CA ALA A 22 -10.75 -3.11 -10.90
C ALA A 22 -10.06 -3.68 -9.67
N ARG A 23 -10.38 -4.93 -9.28
CA ARG A 23 -9.76 -5.57 -8.11
C ARG A 23 -8.29 -5.92 -8.34
N GLY A 24 -7.91 -6.27 -9.57
CA GLY A 24 -6.52 -6.54 -9.91
C GLY A 24 -5.63 -5.32 -9.73
N ARG A 25 -6.08 -4.14 -10.21
CA ARG A 25 -5.37 -2.87 -9.98
C ARG A 25 -5.26 -2.48 -8.52
N LEU A 26 -6.35 -2.68 -7.75
CA LEU A 26 -6.34 -2.41 -6.31
C LEU A 26 -5.41 -3.38 -5.56
N ALA A 27 -5.31 -4.65 -6.00
CA ALA A 27 -4.36 -5.60 -5.43
C ALA A 27 -2.90 -5.13 -5.64
N VAL A 28 -2.54 -4.73 -6.86
CA VAL A 28 -1.20 -4.19 -7.13
C VAL A 28 -0.95 -2.90 -6.34
N ALA A 29 -1.94 -2.02 -6.21
CA ALA A 29 -1.81 -0.82 -5.37
C ALA A 29 -1.58 -1.16 -3.88
N LEU A 30 -2.25 -2.20 -3.38
CA LEU A 30 -2.11 -2.67 -2.00
C LEU A 30 -0.71 -3.23 -1.73
N ASP A 31 -0.11 -3.93 -2.71
CA ASP A 31 1.26 -4.41 -2.63
C ASP A 31 2.25 -3.24 -2.56
N LEU A 32 2.10 -2.24 -3.43
CA LEU A 32 2.95 -1.04 -3.40
C LEU A 32 2.85 -0.25 -2.10
N LEU A 33 1.66 -0.14 -1.52
CA LEU A 33 1.48 0.46 -0.20
C LEU A 33 2.15 -0.36 0.89
N THR A 34 2.08 -1.69 0.80
CA THR A 34 2.72 -2.59 1.76
C THR A 34 4.25 -2.51 1.68
N ASP A 35 4.82 -2.44 0.48
CA ASP A 35 6.26 -2.22 0.30
C ASP A 35 6.69 -0.85 0.84
N SER A 36 5.90 0.19 0.60
CA SER A 36 6.15 1.53 1.13
C SER A 36 6.16 1.54 2.66
N LEU A 37 5.20 0.88 3.31
CA LEU A 37 5.18 0.69 4.76
C LEU A 37 6.46 0.00 5.26
N ALA A 38 6.91 -1.06 4.58
CA ALA A 38 8.13 -1.77 4.95
C ALA A 38 9.38 -0.88 4.83
N LEU A 39 9.49 -0.07 3.77
CA LEU A 39 10.60 0.85 3.57
C LEU A 39 10.62 1.98 4.62
N VAL A 40 9.48 2.60 4.88
CA VAL A 40 9.38 3.67 5.88
C VAL A 40 9.58 3.11 7.29
N GLY A 41 9.08 1.91 7.58
CA GLY A 41 9.28 1.24 8.87
C GLY A 41 10.76 1.01 9.18
N GLN A 42 11.53 0.55 8.18
CA GLN A 42 12.99 0.44 8.29
C GLN A 42 13.64 1.80 8.54
N HIS A 43 13.23 2.84 7.79
CA HIS A 43 13.75 4.19 8.01
C HIS A 43 13.43 4.71 9.42
N GLY A 44 12.27 4.40 9.99
CA GLY A 44 11.89 4.78 11.36
C GLY A 44 12.69 4.10 12.47
N VAL A 45 13.30 2.94 12.19
CA VAL A 45 14.26 2.29 13.10
C VAL A 45 15.57 3.09 13.15
N TYR A 46 16.06 3.53 11.99
CA TYR A 46 17.31 4.31 11.90
C TYR A 46 17.14 5.78 12.29
N CYS A 47 15.99 6.38 11.97
CA CYS A 47 15.69 7.78 12.19
C CYS A 47 14.85 7.97 13.46
N ARG A 48 15.54 8.12 14.60
CA ARG A 48 14.93 8.22 15.93
C ARG A 48 14.76 9.68 16.36
N SER A 49 13.76 9.91 17.21
CA SER A 49 13.52 11.20 17.82
C SER A 49 14.51 11.47 18.95
N GLU A 50 15.11 12.66 18.95
CA GLU A 50 15.96 13.15 20.06
C GLU A 50 15.10 13.56 21.27
N ARG A 51 13.87 14.03 21.04
CA ARG A 51 12.93 14.42 22.12
C ARG A 51 12.25 13.21 22.76
N TYR A 52 11.96 12.19 21.95
CA TYR A 52 11.24 11.00 22.37
C TYR A 52 12.12 9.77 22.13
N ILE A 53 12.98 9.47 23.12
CA ILE A 53 13.87 8.33 23.09
C ILE A 53 13.06 7.06 22.80
N GLY A 54 13.51 6.29 21.82
CA GLY A 54 12.85 5.03 21.50
C GLY A 54 11.67 5.16 20.53
N LYS A 55 11.40 6.34 19.97
CA LYS A 55 10.36 6.54 18.95
C LYS A 55 10.94 7.07 17.63
N PRO A 56 10.33 6.75 16.48
CA PRO A 56 10.68 7.41 15.22
C PRO A 56 10.40 8.92 15.31
N LYS A 57 10.99 9.69 14.40
CA LYS A 57 10.61 11.11 14.25
C LYS A 57 9.13 11.25 13.88
N MET A 58 8.53 12.39 14.26
CA MET A 58 7.08 12.61 14.15
C MET A 58 6.58 12.53 12.70
N ASP A 59 7.34 13.10 11.76
CA ASP A 59 7.08 13.01 10.32
C ASP A 59 7.01 11.55 9.84
N ILE A 60 7.98 10.71 10.24
CA ILE A 60 8.00 9.28 9.90
C ILE A 60 6.83 8.54 10.55
N ALA A 61 6.49 8.86 11.79
CA ALA A 61 5.34 8.27 12.47
C ALA A 61 4.03 8.57 11.73
N LEU A 62 3.83 9.83 11.31
CA LEU A 62 2.66 10.26 10.56
C LEU A 62 2.59 9.61 9.16
N ILE A 63 3.72 9.47 8.47
CA ILE A 63 3.76 8.77 7.17
C ILE A 63 3.36 7.30 7.35
N LEU A 64 3.86 6.62 8.38
CA LEU A 64 3.49 5.23 8.68
C LEU A 64 1.99 5.10 8.96
N GLU A 65 1.42 6.02 9.75
CA GLU A 65 -0.01 6.07 10.05
C GLU A 65 -0.83 6.25 8.77
N GLN A 66 -0.52 7.26 7.95
CA GLN A 66 -1.25 7.53 6.71
C GLN A 66 -1.18 6.37 5.70
N LEU A 67 -0.02 5.70 5.58
CA LEU A 67 0.13 4.55 4.70
C LEU A 67 -0.65 3.33 5.23
N ALA A 68 -0.73 3.14 6.54
CA ALA A 68 -1.51 2.07 7.16
C ALA A 68 -3.01 2.28 6.95
N ASP A 69 -3.49 3.52 7.16
CA ASP A 69 -4.88 3.89 6.91
C ASP A 69 -5.27 3.70 5.44
N ALA A 70 -4.40 4.15 4.51
CA ALA A 70 -4.62 3.96 3.07
C ALA A 70 -4.71 2.47 2.70
N LYS A 71 -3.85 1.63 3.30
CA LYS A 71 -3.89 0.18 3.11
C LYS A 71 -5.22 -0.42 3.55
N GLU A 72 -5.72 -0.04 4.72
CA GLU A 72 -6.99 -0.52 5.27
C GLU A 72 -8.17 -0.11 4.37
N LEU A 73 -8.21 1.14 3.91
CA LEU A 73 -9.25 1.64 3.00
C LEU A 73 -9.26 0.88 1.66
N VAL A 74 -8.09 0.58 1.09
CA VAL A 74 -7.97 -0.21 -0.14
C VAL A 74 -8.46 -1.63 0.07
N GLN A 75 -8.10 -2.28 1.18
CA GLN A 75 -8.61 -3.63 1.53
C GLN A 75 -10.13 -3.64 1.65
N SER A 76 -10.69 -2.65 2.35
CA SER A 76 -12.15 -2.48 2.50
C SER A 76 -12.86 -2.29 1.16
N ALA A 77 -12.30 -1.47 0.26
CA ALA A 77 -12.83 -1.29 -1.09
C ALA A 77 -12.80 -2.59 -1.90
N MET A 78 -11.70 -3.36 -1.82
CA MET A 78 -11.59 -4.66 -2.50
C MET A 78 -12.65 -5.66 -2.02
N GLU A 79 -12.92 -5.74 -0.72
CA GLU A 79 -13.97 -6.60 -0.16
C GLU A 79 -15.37 -6.13 -0.58
N THR A 80 -15.61 -4.82 -0.64
CA THR A 80 -16.87 -4.25 -1.13
C THR A 80 -17.13 -4.63 -2.59
N ILE A 81 -16.12 -4.52 -3.45
CA ILE A 81 -16.23 -4.89 -4.87
C ILE A 81 -16.47 -6.40 -5.01
N LYS A 82 -15.78 -7.23 -4.21
CA LYS A 82 -15.99 -8.68 -4.18
C LYS A 82 -17.43 -9.04 -3.80
N ALA A 83 -18.00 -8.38 -2.80
CA ALA A 83 -19.38 -8.59 -2.39
C ALA A 83 -20.40 -8.14 -3.46
N GLY A 84 -20.12 -7.03 -4.15
CA GLY A 84 -20.93 -6.54 -5.27
C GLY A 84 -20.90 -7.43 -6.51
N ALA A 85 -19.80 -8.15 -6.74
CA ALA A 85 -19.67 -9.12 -7.84
C ALA A 85 -20.43 -10.44 -7.60
N ASN A 86 -20.90 -10.68 -6.37
CA ASN A 86 -21.59 -11.91 -5.95
C ASN A 86 -23.12 -11.72 -5.83
N ARG A 87 -23.65 -10.60 -6.33
CA ARG A 87 -25.08 -10.30 -6.47
C ARG A 87 -25.45 -10.27 -7.94
#